data_AF-A0A8X6P8F0-F1
#
_entry.id   AF-A0A8X6P8F0-F1
#
_cell.length_a   1.000
_cell.length_b   1.000
_cell.length_c   1.000
_cell.angle_alpha   90.00
_cell.angle_beta   90.00
_cell.angle_gamma   90.00
#
_symmetry.space_group_name_H-M   'P 1'
#
loop_
_entity.id
_entity.type
_entity.pdbx_description
1 polymer ?
#
loop_
_entity_poly.entity_id
_entity_poly.type
_entity_poly.pdbx_seq_one_letter_code
_entity_poly.pdbx_strand_id
1 'polypeptide(L)'
;MFKKLTHIILFLISVFDLTLGQLGFEEPEDTQNHLYPCWTYINCVSEEGGPERQKRDECMAPLQEADIGSGIDNVKKGYYKLETKGFLPLVEEFCSKKGSERKSAFDKITKGLTNYYMVTCSSPGGQDECGRWGDAADCVVALMEELNGQGKCEVSE
;
A
#
# COMPACT_ATOMS: atom_id res chain seq x y z
N MET A 1 -4.97 59.39 -3.10
CA MET A 1 -4.03 58.50 -2.38
C MET A 1 -4.52 57.04 -2.47
N PHE A 2 -4.75 56.51 -3.69
CA PHE A 2 -5.43 55.21 -3.89
C PHE A 2 -4.91 54.42 -5.11
N LYS A 3 -3.66 54.65 -5.57
CA LYS A 3 -3.06 53.92 -6.71
C LYS A 3 -1.98 52.90 -6.33
N LYS A 4 -1.55 52.87 -5.07
CA LYS A 4 -0.48 51.96 -4.61
C LYS A 4 -0.97 50.62 -4.02
N LEU A 5 -2.26 50.50 -3.68
CA LEU A 5 -2.79 49.29 -3.05
C LEU A 5 -3.09 48.16 -4.07
N THR A 6 -3.46 48.52 -5.31
CA THR A 6 -3.85 47.54 -6.34
C THR A 6 -2.67 46.72 -6.89
N HIS A 7 -1.46 47.26 -6.85
CA HIS A 7 -0.26 46.57 -7.35
C HIS A 7 0.31 45.54 -6.35
N ILE A 8 0.01 45.69 -5.05
CA ILE A 8 0.49 44.75 -4.01
C ILE A 8 -0.38 43.49 -3.99
N ILE A 9 -1.68 43.61 -4.29
CA ILE A 9 -2.61 42.46 -4.29
C ILE A 9 -2.34 41.52 -5.48
N LEU A 10 -1.97 42.05 -6.64
CA LEU A 10 -1.63 41.24 -7.81
C LEU A 10 -0.34 40.43 -7.64
N PHE A 11 0.62 40.91 -6.84
CA PHE A 11 1.86 40.18 -6.55
C PHE A 11 1.64 39.02 -5.57
N LEU A 12 0.66 39.10 -4.67
CA LEU A 12 0.38 38.03 -3.71
C LEU A 12 -0.38 36.85 -4.34
N ILE A 13 -1.18 37.09 -5.38
CA ILE A 13 -1.89 36.01 -6.09
C ILE A 13 -0.91 35.20 -6.94
N SER A 14 0.03 35.85 -7.64
CA SER A 14 1.04 35.14 -8.45
C SER A 14 2.03 34.30 -7.63
N VAL A 15 2.23 34.62 -6.34
CA VAL A 15 3.11 33.82 -5.48
C VAL A 15 2.38 32.62 -4.89
N PHE A 16 1.05 32.68 -4.71
CA PHE A 16 0.25 31.55 -4.23
C PHE A 16 0.01 30.49 -5.31
N ASP A 17 -0.09 30.88 -6.59
CA ASP A 17 -0.22 29.93 -7.71
C ASP A 17 1.09 29.16 -7.99
N LEU A 18 2.25 29.76 -7.70
CA LEU A 18 3.56 29.14 -7.95
C LEU A 18 3.99 28.12 -6.88
N THR A 19 3.40 28.14 -5.68
CA THR A 19 3.72 27.16 -4.63
C THR A 19 2.86 25.90 -4.66
N LEU A 20 1.68 25.93 -5.30
CA LEU A 20 0.81 24.75 -5.41
C LEU A 20 1.15 23.87 -6.63
N GLY A 21 1.74 24.44 -7.68
CA GLY A 21 2.20 23.67 -8.86
C GLY A 21 3.56 22.99 -8.70
N GLN A 22 4.35 23.36 -7.69
CA GLN A 22 5.68 22.77 -7.41
C GLN A 22 5.68 21.76 -6.25
N LEU A 23 4.55 21.56 -5.57
CA LEU A 23 4.29 20.28 -4.93
C LEU A 23 3.90 19.31 -6.04
N GLY A 24 4.88 18.96 -6.87
CA GLY A 24 4.84 17.77 -7.69
C GLY A 24 4.72 16.57 -6.76
N PHE A 25 3.52 16.33 -6.25
CA PHE A 25 2.98 15.00 -6.24
C PHE A 25 2.80 14.64 -7.72
N GLU A 26 3.91 14.38 -8.40
CA GLU A 26 3.90 13.28 -9.36
C GLU A 26 3.32 12.11 -8.58
N GLU A 27 2.19 11.58 -9.05
CA GLU A 27 1.78 10.27 -8.60
C GLU A 27 3.02 9.37 -8.73
N PRO A 28 3.40 8.60 -7.69
CA PRO A 28 4.57 7.73 -7.73
C PRO A 28 4.25 6.54 -8.62
N GLU A 29 4.00 6.79 -9.90
CA GLU A 29 3.54 5.79 -10.87
C GLU A 29 4.71 4.91 -11.32
N ASP A 30 5.97 5.25 -11.02
CA ASP A 30 7.13 4.50 -11.53
C ASP A 30 7.88 3.68 -10.45
N THR A 31 8.01 4.17 -9.21
CA THR A 31 8.84 3.49 -8.19
C THR A 31 8.18 2.26 -7.56
N GLN A 32 6.87 2.07 -7.71
CA GLN A 32 6.12 0.97 -7.10
C GLN A 32 5.45 0.02 -8.11
N ASN A 33 5.71 0.20 -9.42
CA ASN A 33 5.13 -0.66 -10.46
C ASN A 33 5.45 -2.16 -10.29
N HIS A 34 6.56 -2.46 -9.61
CA HIS A 34 6.99 -3.83 -9.33
C HIS A 34 6.27 -4.47 -8.13
N LEU A 35 5.59 -3.70 -7.27
CA LEU A 35 4.95 -4.24 -6.08
C LEU A 35 3.79 -5.20 -6.41
N TYR A 36 2.91 -4.83 -7.35
CA TYR A 36 1.84 -5.73 -7.81
C TYR A 36 2.37 -7.06 -8.37
N PRO A 37 3.30 -7.07 -9.35
CA PRO A 37 3.77 -8.32 -9.90
C PRO A 37 4.61 -9.13 -8.89
N CYS A 38 5.39 -8.49 -8.01
CA CYS A 38 6.09 -9.19 -6.93
C CYS A 38 5.14 -9.79 -5.89
N TRP A 39 4.13 -9.03 -5.46
CA TRP A 39 3.10 -9.54 -4.56
C TRP A 39 2.38 -10.74 -5.17
N THR A 40 2.06 -10.68 -6.46
CA THR A 40 1.45 -11.79 -7.20
C THR A 40 2.38 -12.99 -7.25
N TYR A 41 3.67 -12.79 -7.50
CA TYR A 41 4.65 -13.87 -7.51
C TYR A 41 4.71 -14.59 -6.16
N ILE A 42 4.96 -13.85 -5.07
CA ILE A 42 5.08 -14.40 -3.72
C ILE A 42 3.82 -15.16 -3.30
N ASN A 43 2.64 -14.59 -3.58
CA ASN A 43 1.40 -15.13 -3.03
C ASN A 43 0.74 -16.18 -3.91
N CYS A 44 0.92 -16.11 -5.23
CA CYS A 44 0.17 -16.94 -6.17
C CYS A 44 1.02 -17.87 -7.03
N VAL A 45 2.31 -17.58 -7.24
CA VAL A 45 3.16 -18.32 -8.19
C VAL A 45 4.23 -19.14 -7.49
N SER A 46 4.90 -18.57 -6.48
CA SER A 46 5.97 -19.26 -5.77
C SER A 46 5.44 -20.51 -5.06
N GLU A 47 6.32 -21.49 -4.87
CA GLU A 47 6.00 -22.78 -4.27
C GLU A 47 5.38 -22.61 -2.87
N GLU A 48 4.35 -23.41 -2.59
CA GLU A 48 3.75 -23.46 -1.26
C GLU A 48 4.77 -24.01 -0.25
N GLY A 49 5.02 -23.26 0.84
CA GLY A 49 6.10 -23.59 1.77
C GLY A 49 7.51 -23.32 1.24
N GLY A 50 7.66 -22.75 0.05
CA GLY A 50 8.95 -22.33 -0.51
C GLY A 50 9.55 -21.11 0.18
N PRO A 51 10.84 -20.80 -0.09
CA PRO A 51 11.60 -19.80 0.67
C PRO A 51 11.01 -18.39 0.58
N GLU A 52 10.42 -17.99 -0.55
CA GLU A 52 9.81 -16.67 -0.69
C GLU A 52 8.54 -16.51 0.16
N ARG A 53 7.72 -17.58 0.26
CA ARG A 53 6.54 -17.59 1.13
C ARG A 53 6.94 -17.62 2.61
N GLN A 54 7.96 -18.39 2.96
CA GLN A 54 8.50 -18.41 4.32
C GLN A 54 8.99 -17.03 4.74
N LYS A 55 9.80 -16.35 3.90
CA LYS A 55 10.25 -14.98 4.18
C LYS A 55 9.09 -14.00 4.34
N ARG A 56 8.04 -14.10 3.50
CA ARG A 56 6.83 -13.29 3.67
C ARG A 56 6.17 -13.56 5.02
N ASP A 57 6.00 -14.84 5.38
CA ASP A 57 5.36 -15.21 6.65
C ASP A 57 6.19 -14.74 7.85
N GLU A 58 7.52 -14.75 7.75
CA GLU A 58 8.43 -14.12 8.72
C GLU A 58 8.24 -12.60 8.80
N CYS A 59 8.07 -11.91 7.67
CA CYS A 59 7.76 -10.48 7.67
C CYS A 59 6.41 -10.17 8.34
N MET A 60 5.44 -11.09 8.26
CA MET A 60 4.11 -10.92 8.86
C MET A 60 4.06 -11.38 10.32
N ALA A 61 5.05 -12.13 10.80
CA ALA A 61 5.11 -12.67 12.16
C ALA A 61 5.01 -11.64 13.30
N PRO A 62 5.46 -10.38 13.14
CA PRO A 62 5.23 -9.35 14.15
C PRO A 62 3.74 -9.03 14.35
N LEU A 63 2.91 -9.17 13.32
CA LEU A 63 1.49 -8.84 13.41
C LEU A 63 0.74 -9.84 14.28
N GLN A 64 -0.07 -9.32 15.20
CA GLN A 64 -1.01 -10.13 15.96
C GLN A 64 -2.22 -10.48 15.10
N GLU A 65 -2.92 -11.56 15.44
CA GLU A 65 -4.16 -11.94 14.75
C GLU A 65 -5.21 -10.80 14.77
N ALA A 66 -5.27 -10.03 15.87
CA ALA A 66 -6.15 -8.88 16.00
C ALA A 66 -5.77 -7.72 15.06
N ASP A 67 -4.47 -7.51 14.81
CA ASP A 67 -3.97 -6.49 13.89
C ASP A 67 -4.43 -6.83 12.47
N ILE A 68 -4.16 -8.07 12.04
CA ILE A 68 -4.56 -8.60 10.73
C ILE A 68 -6.08 -8.53 10.56
N GLY A 69 -6.84 -8.96 11.57
CA GLY A 69 -8.30 -8.92 11.56
C GLY A 69 -8.85 -7.51 11.38
N SER A 70 -8.32 -6.55 12.12
CA SER A 70 -8.76 -5.16 12.07
C SER A 70 -8.43 -4.48 10.73
N GLY A 71 -7.24 -4.75 10.19
CA GLY A 71 -6.85 -4.29 8.84
C GLY A 71 -7.76 -4.86 7.75
N ILE A 72 -8.04 -6.16 7.79
CA ILE A 72 -8.94 -6.82 6.82
C ILE A 72 -10.38 -6.31 6.94
N ASP A 73 -10.87 -6.09 8.17
CA ASP A 73 -12.19 -5.51 8.39
C ASP A 73 -12.27 -4.08 7.82
N ASN A 74 -11.20 -3.30 7.88
CA ASN A 74 -11.13 -1.98 7.24
C ASN A 74 -11.24 -2.08 5.72
N VAL A 75 -10.47 -3.00 5.10
CA VAL A 75 -10.55 -3.28 3.66
C VAL A 75 -11.98 -3.67 3.27
N LYS A 76 -12.61 -4.56 4.03
CA LYS A 76 -13.96 -5.06 3.79
C LYS A 76 -15.03 -3.96 3.84
N LYS A 77 -14.90 -3.02 4.76
CA LYS A 77 -15.89 -1.96 4.98
C LYS A 77 -15.88 -0.88 3.90
N GLY A 78 -14.71 -0.53 3.36
CA GLY A 78 -14.57 0.69 2.55
C GLY A 78 -13.95 0.51 1.16
N TYR A 79 -13.29 -0.61 0.88
CA TYR A 79 -12.36 -0.69 -0.24
C TYR A 79 -12.61 -1.88 -1.15
N TYR A 80 -12.81 -3.06 -0.58
CA TYR A 80 -12.91 -4.29 -1.34
C TYR A 80 -13.83 -5.27 -0.61
N LYS A 81 -14.87 -5.78 -1.29
CA LYS A 81 -15.82 -6.72 -0.69
C LYS A 81 -15.18 -8.11 -0.60
N LEU A 82 -14.40 -8.33 0.45
CA LEU A 82 -13.85 -9.63 0.79
C LEU A 82 -14.97 -10.56 1.26
N GLU A 83 -15.03 -11.76 0.68
CA GLU A 83 -15.92 -12.80 1.18
C GLU A 83 -15.35 -13.47 2.43
N THR A 84 -14.03 -13.38 2.61
CA THR A 84 -13.29 -14.11 3.63
C THR A 84 -12.85 -13.25 4.82
N LYS A 85 -12.35 -13.91 5.87
CA LYS A 85 -11.71 -13.30 7.05
C LYS A 85 -10.33 -13.92 7.25
N GLY A 86 -9.35 -13.09 7.62
CA GLY A 86 -7.98 -13.55 7.85
C GLY A 86 -7.09 -13.45 6.60
N PHE A 87 -5.78 -13.47 6.83
CA PHE A 87 -4.78 -13.19 5.79
C PHE A 87 -4.75 -14.27 4.70
N LEU A 88 -4.67 -15.56 5.07
CA LEU A 88 -4.60 -16.64 4.08
C LEU A 88 -5.85 -16.69 3.18
N PRO A 89 -7.09 -16.61 3.71
CA PRO A 89 -8.27 -16.55 2.85
C PRO A 89 -8.35 -15.30 1.96
N LEU A 90 -7.79 -14.17 2.38
CA LEU A 90 -7.64 -12.98 1.53
C LEU A 90 -6.67 -13.25 0.38
N VAL A 91 -5.55 -13.91 0.67
CA VAL A 91 -4.56 -14.31 -0.34
C VAL A 91 -5.17 -15.30 -1.34
N GLU A 92 -5.92 -16.30 -0.88
CA GLU A 92 -6.63 -17.26 -1.74
C GLU A 92 -7.64 -16.56 -2.65
N GLU A 93 -8.48 -15.66 -2.10
CA GLU A 93 -9.44 -14.88 -2.89
C GLU A 93 -8.72 -14.03 -3.94
N PHE A 94 -7.63 -13.37 -3.56
CA PHE A 94 -6.80 -12.59 -4.48
C PHE A 94 -6.21 -13.45 -5.61
N CYS A 95 -5.61 -14.60 -5.29
CA CYS A 95 -4.98 -15.48 -6.26
C CYS A 95 -5.97 -16.16 -7.21
N SER A 96 -7.23 -16.32 -6.80
CA SER A 96 -8.30 -16.85 -7.65
C SER A 96 -8.68 -15.92 -8.82
N LYS A 97 -8.41 -14.62 -8.70
CA LYS A 97 -8.68 -13.60 -9.74
C LYS A 97 -7.63 -13.64 -10.83
N LYS A 98 -7.92 -13.05 -11.99
CA LYS A 98 -7.00 -12.97 -13.14
C LYS A 98 -7.01 -11.59 -13.79
N GLY A 99 -5.94 -11.27 -14.54
CA GLY A 99 -5.81 -10.03 -15.32
C GLY A 99 -6.16 -8.76 -14.54
N SER A 100 -6.96 -7.90 -15.16
CA SER A 100 -7.35 -6.60 -14.60
C SER A 100 -8.15 -6.69 -13.30
N GLU A 101 -8.89 -7.78 -13.06
CA GLU A 101 -9.62 -7.97 -11.80
C GLU A 101 -8.66 -8.18 -10.62
N ARG A 102 -7.61 -8.98 -10.84
CA ARG A 102 -6.58 -9.21 -9.82
C ARG A 102 -5.85 -7.91 -9.49
N LYS A 103 -5.44 -7.15 -10.52
CA LYS A 103 -4.81 -5.83 -10.32
C LYS A 103 -5.73 -4.87 -9.56
N SER A 104 -7.01 -4.79 -9.93
CA SER A 104 -7.98 -3.97 -9.20
C SER A 104 -8.17 -4.42 -7.75
N ALA A 105 -8.13 -5.72 -7.47
CA ALA A 105 -8.20 -6.24 -6.11
C ALA A 105 -6.95 -5.85 -5.30
N PHE A 106 -5.76 -5.97 -5.89
CA PHE A 106 -4.51 -5.50 -5.27
C PHE A 106 -4.62 -4.02 -4.89
N ASP A 107 -4.95 -3.14 -5.83
CA ASP A 107 -5.03 -1.69 -5.59
C ASP A 107 -5.99 -1.34 -4.45
N LYS A 108 -7.15 -2.00 -4.41
CA LYS A 108 -8.16 -1.77 -3.37
C LYS A 108 -7.74 -2.33 -2.01
N ILE A 109 -7.14 -3.51 -1.96
CA ILE A 109 -6.63 -4.13 -0.73
C ILE A 109 -5.52 -3.25 -0.16
N THR A 110 -4.51 -2.91 -0.97
CA THR A 110 -3.39 -2.05 -0.57
C THR A 110 -3.90 -0.70 -0.08
N LYS A 111 -4.79 -0.04 -0.82
CA LYS A 111 -5.38 1.23 -0.38
C LYS A 111 -6.11 1.12 0.96
N GLY A 112 -6.85 0.04 1.18
CA GLY A 112 -7.56 -0.19 2.45
C GLY A 112 -6.62 -0.45 3.62
N LEU A 113 -5.53 -1.19 3.40
CA LEU A 113 -4.51 -1.44 4.42
C LEU A 113 -3.68 -0.18 4.71
N THR A 114 -3.28 0.59 3.70
CA THR A 114 -2.61 1.88 3.88
C THR A 114 -3.49 2.85 4.64
N ASN A 115 -4.78 2.92 4.31
CA ASN A 115 -5.71 3.77 5.06
C ASN A 115 -5.84 3.33 6.52
N TYR A 116 -5.94 2.02 6.77
CA TYR A 116 -5.96 1.48 8.12
C TYR A 116 -4.71 1.88 8.91
N TYR A 117 -3.54 1.65 8.31
CA TYR A 117 -2.24 2.05 8.86
C TYR A 117 -2.21 3.52 9.26
N MET A 118 -2.59 4.43 8.34
CA MET A 118 -2.60 5.87 8.64
C MET A 118 -3.52 6.22 9.82
N VAL A 119 -4.70 5.61 9.90
CA VAL A 119 -5.66 5.84 10.98
C VAL A 119 -5.10 5.34 12.32
N THR A 120 -4.56 4.12 12.34
CA THR A 120 -3.97 3.50 13.52
C THR A 120 -2.77 4.31 14.03
N CYS A 121 -1.87 4.72 13.13
CA CYS A 121 -0.70 5.54 13.45
C CYS A 121 -1.04 6.96 13.93
N SER A 122 -2.18 7.50 13.50
CA SER A 122 -2.66 8.81 13.96
C SER A 122 -3.39 8.73 15.32
N SER A 123 -3.66 7.53 15.82
CA SER A 123 -4.34 7.33 17.10
C SER A 123 -3.34 7.28 18.26
N PRO A 124 -3.57 8.01 19.37
CA PRO A 124 -2.71 7.95 20.56
C PRO A 124 -2.57 6.54 21.16
N GLY A 125 -3.61 5.71 21.04
CA GLY A 125 -3.60 4.33 21.53
C GLY A 125 -3.14 3.29 20.50
N GLY A 126 -2.87 3.71 19.26
CA GLY A 126 -2.53 2.81 18.15
C GLY A 126 -1.04 2.68 17.86
N GLN A 127 -0.16 3.32 18.65
CA GLN A 127 1.28 3.41 18.33
C GLN A 127 1.97 2.05 18.28
N ASP A 128 1.66 1.13 19.21
CA ASP A 128 2.26 -0.20 19.22
C ASP A 128 1.83 -1.03 18.00
N GLU A 129 0.55 -0.94 17.62
CA GLU A 129 0.03 -1.61 16.42
C GLU A 129 0.59 -0.98 15.14
N CYS A 130 0.67 0.35 15.10
CA CYS A 130 1.32 1.10 14.02
C CYS A 130 2.77 0.64 13.80
N GLY A 131 3.54 0.47 14.87
CA GLY A 131 4.91 -0.04 14.80
C GLY A 131 4.98 -1.42 14.14
N ARG A 132 4.14 -2.37 14.58
CA ARG A 132 4.10 -3.73 14.01
C ARG A 132 3.70 -3.75 12.53
N TRP A 133 2.75 -2.90 12.14
CA TRP A 133 2.38 -2.73 10.72
C TRP A 133 3.50 -2.09 9.90
N GLY A 134 4.21 -1.10 10.46
CA GLY A 134 5.37 -0.49 9.82
C GLY A 134 6.46 -1.52 9.56
N ASP A 135 6.86 -2.25 10.61
CA ASP A 135 7.90 -3.29 10.53
C ASP A 135 7.54 -4.38 9.50
N ALA A 136 6.27 -4.83 9.50
CA ALA A 136 5.79 -5.82 8.54
C ALA A 136 5.77 -5.27 7.10
N ALA A 137 5.31 -4.04 6.89
CA ALA A 137 5.26 -3.40 5.58
C ALA A 137 6.67 -3.20 5.01
N ASP A 138 7.60 -2.66 5.81
CA ASP A 138 8.98 -2.43 5.40
C ASP A 138 9.67 -3.74 5.02
N CYS A 139 9.48 -4.80 5.81
CA CYS A 139 10.03 -6.13 5.51
C CYS A 139 9.45 -6.71 4.20
N VAL A 140 8.13 -6.64 4.01
CA VAL A 140 7.47 -7.14 2.79
C VAL A 140 7.91 -6.34 1.56
N VAL A 141 8.03 -5.01 1.64
CA VAL A 141 8.50 -4.17 0.54
C VAL A 141 9.95 -4.51 0.19
N ALA A 142 10.83 -4.63 1.17
CA ALA A 142 12.22 -5.02 0.95
C ALA A 142 12.34 -6.41 0.28
N LEU A 143 11.48 -7.36 0.67
CA LEU A 143 11.40 -8.66 0.00
C LEU A 143 10.97 -8.51 -1.47
N MET A 144 9.98 -7.67 -1.77
CA MET A 144 9.55 -7.44 -3.15
C MET A 144 10.65 -6.78 -3.98
N GLU A 145 11.36 -5.80 -3.43
CA GLU A 145 12.50 -5.18 -4.08
C GLU A 145 13.63 -6.20 -4.36
N GLU A 146 13.93 -7.08 -3.40
CA GLU A 146 14.89 -8.19 -3.54
C GLU A 146 14.50 -9.09 -4.72
N LEU A 147 13.24 -9.51 -4.77
CA LEU A 147 12.73 -10.42 -5.81
C LEU A 147 12.65 -9.75 -7.19
N ASN A 148 12.33 -8.45 -7.22
CA ASN A 148 12.36 -7.66 -8.44
C ASN A 148 13.80 -7.57 -8.98
N GLY A 149 14.78 -7.30 -8.12
CA GLY A 149 16.20 -7.31 -8.48
C GLY A 149 16.72 -8.66 -8.96
N GLN A 150 16.07 -9.76 -8.58
CA GLN A 150 16.35 -11.12 -9.06
C GLN A 150 15.61 -11.46 -10.37
N GLY A 151 14.75 -10.57 -10.89
CA GLY A 151 13.91 -10.82 -12.07
C GLY A 151 12.82 -11.86 -11.83
N LYS A 152 12.50 -12.21 -10.57
CA LYS A 152 11.51 -13.24 -10.23
C LYS A 152 10.07 -12.75 -10.36
N CYS A 153 9.87 -11.44 -10.29
CA CYS A 153 8.55 -10.83 -10.32
C CYS A 153 7.98 -10.65 -11.73
N GLU A 154 8.65 -11.09 -12.80
CA GLU A 154 8.09 -11.03 -14.16
C GLU A 154 6.98 -12.07 -14.33
N VAL A 155 5.82 -11.82 -13.69
CA VAL A 155 4.65 -12.69 -13.77
C VAL A 155 3.96 -12.42 -15.11
N SER A 156 3.95 -13.39 -16.02
CA SER A 156 3.10 -13.34 -17.21
C SER A 156 1.63 -13.46 -16.78
N GLU A 157 0.81 -12.46 -17.12
CA GLU A 157 -0.62 -12.37 -16.79
C GLU A 157 -1.49 -13.50 -17.36
#